data_AF-L7F828-F1
#
_entry.id   AF-L7F828-F1
#
_cell.length_a   1.000
_cell.length_b   1.000
_cell.length_c   1.000
_cell.angle_alpha   90.00
_cell.angle_beta   90.00
_cell.angle_gamma   90.00
#
_symmetry.space_group_name_H-M   'P 1'
#
loop_
_entity.id
_entity.type
_entity.pdbx_description
1 polymer ?
#
loop_
_entity_poly.entity_id
_entity_poly.type
_entity_poly.pdbx_seq_one_letter_code
_entity_poly.pdbx_strand_id
1 'polypeptide(L)'
;MSAASSPGADTYDVVVAGGGPAGCAAALMLARAGRTVLLADAGTGPPKVGETLVPAGRVLLGDLGVADRVLDSGHLPCYGSLSAWGSTDLHAVDFINDPHGHGWHLDRRLFDRRLRDASRAAGAEVAEGSTVREPVRTPDGGWTLVLRAGTSPVGSRPGGASGSGSVSGGPMSGPGGEAESGSSGGSGSGSSGGSGSGPDGGSGSGSGSVSGSGGRSGSGG
;
A
#
# COMPACT_ATOMS: atom_id res chain seq x y z
N MET A 1 -31.98 -29.03 14.27
CA MET A 1 -32.66 -27.72 14.28
C MET A 1 -31.57 -26.65 14.38
N SER A 2 -31.21 -26.05 13.25
CA SER A 2 -30.23 -24.96 13.20
C SER A 2 -30.94 -23.66 13.55
N ALA A 3 -30.50 -22.99 14.61
CA ALA A 3 -31.06 -21.70 14.99
C ALA A 3 -30.63 -20.65 13.94
N ALA A 4 -31.59 -20.07 13.24
CA ALA A 4 -31.37 -18.90 12.41
C ALA A 4 -31.10 -17.71 13.33
N SER A 5 -29.85 -17.21 13.35
CA SER A 5 -29.52 -15.96 14.01
C SER A 5 -30.23 -14.80 13.31
N SER A 6 -30.85 -13.92 14.09
CA SER A 6 -31.56 -12.74 13.60
C SER A 6 -30.64 -11.80 12.81
N PRO A 7 -31.13 -11.14 11.74
CA PRO A 7 -30.32 -10.22 10.95
C PRO A 7 -30.15 -8.90 11.73
N GLY A 8 -29.01 -8.76 12.41
CA GLY A 8 -28.61 -7.51 13.06
C GLY A 8 -27.13 -7.55 13.42
N ALA A 9 -26.35 -6.66 12.81
CA ALA A 9 -24.90 -6.42 12.99
C ALA A 9 -23.89 -7.41 12.38
N ASP A 10 -24.31 -8.56 11.85
CA ASP A 10 -23.39 -9.60 11.33
C ASP A 10 -23.30 -9.69 9.79
N THR A 11 -23.81 -8.68 9.06
CA THR A 11 -23.81 -8.68 7.58
C THR A 11 -23.10 -7.46 7.02
N TYR A 12 -22.16 -7.72 6.10
CA TYR A 12 -21.40 -6.69 5.39
C TYR A 12 -21.45 -6.94 3.89
N ASP A 13 -21.36 -5.89 3.08
CA ASP A 13 -21.17 -6.01 1.63
C ASP A 13 -19.78 -6.53 1.29
N VAL A 14 -18.78 -6.13 2.08
CA VAL A 14 -17.37 -6.55 1.89
C VAL A 14 -16.68 -6.74 3.24
N VAL A 15 -15.92 -7.83 3.35
CA VAL A 15 -14.96 -8.03 4.44
C VAL A 15 -13.54 -7.98 3.86
N VAL A 16 -12.72 -7.08 4.37
CA VAL A 16 -11.31 -6.93 4.00
C VAL A 16 -10.45 -7.61 5.05
N ALA A 17 -9.76 -8.67 4.64
CA ALA A 17 -8.83 -9.40 5.51
C ALA A 17 -7.43 -8.75 5.50
N GLY A 18 -7.06 -8.10 6.59
CA GLY A 18 -5.73 -7.53 6.83
C GLY A 18 -5.70 -6.01 6.95
N GLY A 19 -5.33 -5.48 8.12
CA GLY A 19 -5.24 -4.05 8.42
C GLY A 19 -3.93 -3.38 8.02
N GLY A 20 -3.31 -3.82 6.92
CA GLY A 20 -2.14 -3.16 6.33
C GLY A 20 -2.53 -2.02 5.37
N PRO A 21 -1.56 -1.32 4.75
CA PRO A 21 -1.86 -0.16 3.89
C PRO A 21 -2.84 -0.43 2.76
N ALA A 22 -2.67 -1.56 2.05
CA ALA A 22 -3.58 -1.96 0.98
C ALA A 22 -5.00 -2.25 1.48
N GLY A 23 -5.14 -2.97 2.61
CA GLY A 23 -6.45 -3.27 3.19
C GLY A 23 -7.16 -2.03 3.72
N CYS A 24 -6.42 -1.11 4.34
CA CYS A 24 -6.97 0.18 4.77
C CYS A 24 -7.43 1.02 3.58
N ALA A 25 -6.63 1.09 2.50
CA ALA A 25 -7.00 1.79 1.28
C ALA A 25 -8.26 1.20 0.63
N ALA A 26 -8.34 -0.13 0.51
CA ALA A 26 -9.51 -0.82 -0.03
C ALA A 26 -10.76 -0.56 0.83
N ALA A 27 -10.66 -0.72 2.15
CA ALA A 27 -11.79 -0.50 3.06
C ALA A 27 -12.27 0.96 3.02
N LEU A 28 -11.35 1.91 2.97
CA LEU A 28 -11.65 3.34 2.86
C LEU A 28 -12.42 3.64 1.57
N MET A 29 -11.95 3.14 0.42
CA MET A 29 -12.59 3.40 -0.87
C MET A 29 -13.97 2.75 -0.97
N LEU A 30 -14.11 1.51 -0.48
CA LEU A 30 -15.39 0.80 -0.46
C LEU A 30 -16.41 1.48 0.46
N ALA A 31 -15.98 1.93 1.64
CA ALA A 31 -16.85 2.66 2.56
C ALA A 31 -17.31 3.99 1.96
N ARG A 32 -16.42 4.74 1.29
CA ARG A 32 -16.79 5.95 0.54
C ARG A 32 -17.75 5.68 -0.62
N ALA A 33 -17.68 4.49 -1.22
CA ALA A 33 -18.63 4.04 -2.23
C ALA A 33 -20.00 3.62 -1.65
N GLY A 34 -20.24 3.82 -0.35
CA GLY A 34 -21.50 3.52 0.31
C GLY A 34 -21.69 2.04 0.66
N ARG A 35 -20.63 1.23 0.64
CA ARG A 35 -20.67 -0.18 1.04
C ARG A 35 -20.52 -0.31 2.55
N THR A 36 -21.19 -1.29 3.13
CA THR A 36 -20.94 -1.74 4.50
C THR A 36 -19.67 -2.61 4.51
N VAL A 37 -18.63 -2.15 5.19
CA VAL A 37 -17.30 -2.77 5.13
C VAL A 37 -16.80 -3.10 6.52
N LEU A 38 -16.33 -4.34 6.68
CA LEU A 38 -15.54 -4.77 7.84
C LEU A 38 -14.07 -4.95 7.44
N LEU A 39 -13.18 -4.20 8.06
CA LEU A 39 -11.74 -4.41 8.00
C LEU A 39 -11.28 -5.23 9.21
N ALA A 40 -10.95 -6.49 8.99
CA ALA A 40 -10.42 -7.38 10.02
C ALA A 40 -8.89 -7.27 10.06
N ASP A 41 -8.35 -6.73 11.15
CA ASP A 41 -6.91 -6.61 11.36
C ASP A 41 -6.44 -7.58 12.43
N ALA A 42 -5.60 -8.55 12.07
CA ALA A 42 -5.00 -9.48 13.03
C ALA A 42 -4.07 -8.77 14.03
N GLY A 43 -3.70 -7.52 13.78
CA GLY A 43 -2.82 -6.72 14.60
C GLY A 43 -1.39 -6.68 14.06
N THR A 44 -0.51 -6.01 14.80
CA THR A 44 0.90 -5.89 14.42
C THR A 44 1.67 -7.16 14.80
N GLY A 45 2.09 -7.92 13.77
CA GLY A 45 3.11 -8.95 13.90
C GLY A 45 4.53 -8.37 14.11
N PRO A 46 5.61 -9.12 13.79
CA PRO A 46 6.97 -8.58 13.84
C PRO A 46 7.11 -7.29 13.00
N PRO A 47 8.12 -6.44 13.28
CA PRO A 47 8.30 -5.16 12.58
C PRO A 47 8.19 -5.33 11.06
N LYS A 48 7.24 -4.62 10.45
CA LYS A 48 7.01 -4.69 9.00
C LYS A 48 8.10 -3.90 8.29
N VAL A 49 8.82 -4.56 7.38
CA VAL A 49 9.79 -3.90 6.48
C VAL A 49 9.04 -2.95 5.53
N GLY A 50 9.74 -1.91 5.06
CA GLY A 50 9.22 -0.90 4.13
C GLY A 50 8.98 0.43 4.81
N GLU A 51 10.03 1.00 5.41
CA GLU A 51 9.98 2.30 6.09
C GLU A 51 10.21 3.46 5.12
N THR A 52 10.67 3.22 3.89
CA THR A 52 10.88 4.29 2.92
C THR A 52 9.67 4.43 2.00
N LEU A 53 9.12 5.64 1.94
CA LEU A 53 8.08 6.05 1.00
C LEU A 53 8.67 7.09 0.03
N VAL A 54 8.71 6.78 -1.25
CA VAL A 54 9.14 7.72 -2.29
C VAL A 54 8.07 8.80 -2.55
N PRO A 55 8.41 9.95 -3.18
CA PRO A 55 7.45 11.03 -3.44
C PRO A 55 6.16 10.59 -4.14
N ALA A 56 6.26 9.64 -5.08
CA ALA A 56 5.09 9.04 -5.75
C ALA A 56 4.07 8.41 -4.78
N GLY A 57 4.50 7.96 -3.60
CA GLY A 57 3.61 7.47 -2.55
C GLY A 57 2.67 8.54 -1.99
N ARG A 58 3.09 9.81 -1.96
CA ARG A 58 2.22 10.94 -1.59
C ARG A 58 1.07 11.11 -2.57
N VAL A 59 1.33 10.93 -3.87
CA VAL A 59 0.30 11.04 -4.93
C VAL A 59 -0.81 10.03 -4.67
N LEU A 60 -0.45 8.76 -4.45
CA LEU A 60 -1.41 7.70 -4.16
C LEU A 60 -2.22 7.97 -2.88
N LEU A 61 -1.58 8.48 -1.83
CA LEU A 61 -2.29 8.90 -0.60
C LEU A 61 -3.17 10.14 -0.82
N GLY A 62 -2.80 11.00 -1.78
CA GLY A 62 -3.56 12.15 -2.23
C GLY A 62 -4.82 11.74 -2.97
N ASP A 63 -4.73 10.74 -3.85
CA ASP A 63 -5.89 10.14 -4.54
C ASP A 63 -6.88 9.51 -3.54
N LEU A 64 -6.35 8.93 -2.45
CA LEU A 64 -7.15 8.46 -1.32
C LEU A 64 -7.66 9.60 -0.42
N GLY A 65 -7.23 10.85 -0.63
CA GLY A 65 -7.62 12.01 0.19
C GLY A 65 -7.17 11.92 1.64
N VAL A 66 -6.05 11.25 1.92
CA VAL A 66 -5.53 11.02 3.28
C VAL A 66 -4.06 11.43 3.46
N ALA A 67 -3.39 11.90 2.40
CA ALA A 67 -1.97 12.26 2.43
C ALA A 67 -1.60 13.14 3.62
N ASP A 68 -2.28 14.26 3.83
CA ASP A 68 -1.96 15.20 4.91
C ASP A 68 -2.19 14.61 6.30
N ARG A 69 -3.20 13.74 6.44
CA ARG A 69 -3.50 13.08 7.72
C ARG A 69 -2.48 11.99 8.05
N VAL A 70 -2.06 11.25 7.03
CA VAL A 70 -1.19 10.08 7.19
C VAL A 70 0.27 10.50 7.30
N LEU A 71 0.71 11.44 6.45
CA LEU A 71 2.09 11.93 6.35
C LEU A 71 2.39 13.16 7.19
N ASP A 72 1.52 13.51 8.14
CA ASP A 72 1.81 14.54 9.15
C ASP A 72 3.07 14.20 9.98
N SER A 73 3.41 15.06 10.94
CA SER A 73 4.43 14.88 11.97
C SER A 73 4.68 13.43 12.44
N GLY A 74 5.94 13.11 12.74
CA GLY A 74 6.36 11.78 13.22
C GLY A 74 7.02 10.89 12.15
N HIS A 75 7.06 11.34 10.90
CA HIS A 75 7.90 10.77 9.84
C HIS A 75 9.10 11.69 9.57
N LEU A 76 10.22 11.12 9.13
CA LEU A 76 11.39 11.90 8.75
C LEU A 76 11.39 12.15 7.25
N PRO A 77 11.76 13.35 6.77
CA PRO A 77 11.90 13.59 5.35
C PRO A 77 13.06 12.76 4.78
N CYS A 78 12.89 12.30 3.54
CA CYS A 78 13.89 11.59 2.75
C CYS A 78 14.05 12.36 1.43
N TYR A 79 15.25 12.89 1.17
CA TYR A 79 15.51 13.78 0.03
C TYR A 79 16.09 13.07 -1.19
N GLY A 80 16.34 11.77 -1.09
CA GLY A 80 16.92 10.98 -2.17
C GLY A 80 17.37 9.61 -1.67
N SER A 81 17.90 8.82 -2.60
CA SER A 81 18.45 7.50 -2.31
C SER A 81 19.83 7.35 -2.93
N LEU A 82 20.73 6.70 -2.20
CA LEU A 82 22.01 6.25 -2.70
C LEU A 82 21.97 4.73 -2.86
N SER A 83 22.42 4.24 -4.01
CA SER A 83 22.45 2.80 -4.31
C SER A 83 23.76 2.42 -5.00
N ALA A 84 24.31 1.27 -4.64
CA ALA A 84 25.43 0.65 -5.32
C ALA A 84 25.01 -0.76 -5.75
N TRP A 85 25.16 -1.09 -7.03
CA TRP A 85 24.77 -2.38 -7.57
C TRP A 85 25.79 -2.83 -8.62
N GLY A 86 26.45 -3.97 -8.38
CA GLY A 86 27.49 -4.49 -9.27
C GLY A 86 28.85 -3.79 -9.18
N SER A 87 28.96 -2.63 -8.54
CA SER A 87 30.21 -1.98 -8.13
C SER A 87 30.04 -1.33 -6.74
N THR A 88 31.13 -0.76 -6.20
CA THR A 88 31.10 0.04 -4.96
C THR A 88 30.73 1.51 -5.20
N ASP A 89 30.54 1.91 -6.45
CA ASP A 89 30.23 3.29 -6.79
C ASP A 89 28.78 3.60 -6.40
N LEU A 90 28.59 4.73 -5.73
CA LEU A 90 27.27 5.18 -5.31
C LEU A 90 26.59 5.95 -6.44
N HIS A 91 25.43 5.46 -6.85
CA HIS A 91 24.50 6.18 -7.72
C HIS A 91 23.46 6.89 -6.86
N ALA A 92 23.32 8.21 -7.06
CA ALA A 92 22.37 9.05 -6.36
C ALA A 92 21.12 9.31 -7.19
N VAL A 93 19.96 9.27 -6.53
CA VAL A 93 18.69 9.78 -7.04
C VAL A 93 18.20 10.83 -6.06
N ASP A 94 18.25 12.11 -6.45
CA ASP A 94 17.77 13.23 -5.65
C ASP A 94 16.30 13.54 -5.96
N PHE A 95 15.50 13.77 -4.91
CA PHE A 95 14.09 14.14 -5.03
C PHE A 95 13.86 15.66 -5.11
N ILE A 96 14.92 16.48 -5.12
CA ILE A 96 14.78 17.96 -5.24
C ILE A 96 14.05 18.39 -6.51
N ASN A 97 14.16 17.60 -7.58
CA ASN A 97 13.51 17.85 -8.87
C ASN A 97 12.19 17.07 -9.03
N ASP A 98 11.75 16.35 -8.01
CA ASP A 98 10.47 15.63 -8.05
C ASP A 98 9.32 16.63 -7.82
N PRO A 99 8.33 16.72 -8.73
CA PRO A 99 7.21 17.66 -8.60
C PRO A 99 6.33 17.39 -7.38
N HIS A 100 6.47 16.23 -6.74
CA HIS A 100 5.74 15.85 -5.53
C HIS A 100 6.56 16.06 -4.25
N GLY A 101 7.76 16.64 -4.36
CA GLY A 101 8.63 17.02 -3.25
C GLY A 101 9.49 15.86 -2.73
N HIS A 102 9.71 15.83 -1.42
CA HIS A 102 10.54 14.81 -0.77
C HIS A 102 9.76 13.51 -0.53
N GLY A 103 10.48 12.41 -0.29
CA GLY A 103 9.93 11.17 0.26
C GLY A 103 9.96 11.14 1.79
N TRP A 104 9.62 10.02 2.42
CA TRP A 104 9.60 9.88 3.88
C TRP A 104 10.30 8.60 4.33
N HIS A 105 11.02 8.68 5.45
CA HIS A 105 11.24 7.53 6.33
C HIS A 105 10.12 7.50 7.37
N LEU A 106 9.28 6.48 7.26
CA LEU A 106 8.07 6.28 8.02
C LEU A 106 8.35 5.57 9.35
N ASP A 107 7.89 6.14 10.47
CA ASP A 107 7.38 5.31 11.56
C ASP A 107 6.21 4.47 11.04
N ARG A 108 6.46 3.18 10.80
CA ARG A 108 5.47 2.27 10.23
C ARG A 108 4.30 1.97 11.13
N ARG A 109 4.48 2.04 12.46
CA ARG A 109 3.38 1.83 13.40
C ARG A 109 2.43 3.03 13.38
N LEU A 110 3.00 4.24 13.33
CA LEU A 110 2.24 5.48 13.18
C LEU A 110 1.50 5.52 11.84
N PHE A 111 2.19 5.19 10.75
CA PHE A 111 1.62 5.17 9.39
C PHE A 111 0.44 4.20 9.27
N ASP A 112 0.64 2.93 9.65
CA ASP A 112 -0.40 1.90 9.58
C ASP A 112 -1.61 2.28 10.47
N ARG A 113 -1.39 2.86 11.67
CA ARG A 113 -2.47 3.34 12.55
C ARG A 113 -3.26 4.47 11.91
N ARG A 114 -2.59 5.49 11.36
CA ARG A 114 -3.27 6.63 10.71
C ARG A 114 -4.09 6.20 9.51
N LEU A 115 -3.63 5.20 8.75
CA LEU A 115 -4.42 4.61 7.68
C LEU A 115 -5.68 3.90 8.19
N ARG A 116 -5.59 3.12 9.27
CA ARG A 116 -6.77 2.50 9.90
C ARG A 116 -7.75 3.54 10.41
N ASP A 117 -7.27 4.60 11.04
CA ASP A 117 -8.11 5.69 11.53
C ASP A 117 -8.79 6.44 10.37
N ALA A 118 -8.11 6.59 9.23
CA ALA A 118 -8.72 7.14 8.02
C ALA A 118 -9.81 6.23 7.45
N SER A 119 -9.61 4.90 7.43
CA SER A 119 -10.65 3.94 7.04
C SER A 119 -11.88 4.02 7.96
N ARG A 120 -11.68 4.11 9.28
CA ARG A 120 -12.77 4.33 10.26
C ARG A 120 -13.54 5.61 9.98
N ALA A 121 -12.82 6.70 9.78
CA ALA A 121 -13.42 8.00 9.50
C ALA A 121 -14.22 8.01 8.17
N ALA A 122 -13.88 7.12 7.23
CA ALA A 122 -14.64 6.92 6.00
C ALA A 122 -15.89 6.04 6.16
N GLY A 123 -16.12 5.45 7.33
CA GLY A 123 -17.30 4.62 7.64
C GLY A 123 -17.05 3.12 7.64
N ALA A 124 -15.81 2.65 7.45
CA ALA A 124 -15.50 1.23 7.60
C ALA A 124 -15.48 0.83 9.09
N GLU A 125 -16.07 -0.31 9.41
CA GLU A 125 -15.89 -0.94 10.71
C GLU A 125 -14.52 -1.60 10.76
N VAL A 126 -13.75 -1.42 11.84
CA VAL A 126 -12.40 -1.98 11.97
C VAL A 126 -12.32 -2.87 13.20
N ALA A 127 -12.25 -4.18 12.97
CA ALA A 127 -12.06 -5.19 13.98
C ALA A 127 -10.56 -5.48 14.18
N GLU A 128 -9.96 -4.80 15.15
CA GLU A 128 -8.56 -5.07 15.53
C GLU A 128 -8.41 -6.38 16.32
N GLY A 129 -7.22 -6.95 16.26
CA GLY A 129 -6.93 -8.27 16.84
C GLY A 129 -7.80 -9.38 16.26
N SER A 130 -8.36 -9.23 15.06
CA SER A 130 -9.30 -10.21 14.48
C SER A 130 -8.72 -10.81 13.21
N THR A 131 -8.61 -12.13 13.19
CA THR A 131 -8.13 -12.88 12.01
C THR A 131 -9.30 -13.55 11.30
N VAL A 132 -9.43 -13.30 10.00
CA VAL A 132 -10.38 -13.98 9.13
C VAL A 132 -9.93 -15.43 8.93
N ARG A 133 -10.83 -16.39 9.16
CA ARG A 133 -10.62 -17.82 8.88
C ARG A 133 -11.15 -18.21 7.51
N GLU A 134 -11.12 -19.51 7.24
CA GLU A 134 -11.52 -20.07 5.95
C GLU A 134 -12.91 -19.58 5.53
N PRO A 135 -13.02 -18.91 4.37
CA PRO A 135 -14.28 -18.42 3.86
C PRO A 135 -15.11 -19.57 3.29
N VAL A 136 -16.35 -19.70 3.73
CA VAL A 136 -17.28 -20.72 3.22
C VAL A 136 -18.29 -20.07 2.29
N ARG A 137 -18.32 -20.49 1.02
CA ARG A 137 -19.29 -19.98 0.07
C ARG A 137 -20.68 -20.54 0.39
N THR A 138 -21.68 -19.67 0.41
CA THR A 138 -23.06 -20.04 0.72
C THR A 138 -23.83 -20.41 -0.57
N PRO A 139 -24.87 -21.26 -0.50
CA PRO A 139 -25.63 -21.70 -1.68
C PRO A 139 -26.34 -20.58 -2.44
N ASP A 140 -26.66 -19.47 -1.76
CA ASP A 140 -27.24 -18.23 -2.30
C ASP A 140 -26.21 -17.30 -2.96
N GLY A 141 -24.93 -17.69 -3.00
CA GLY A 141 -23.87 -17.00 -3.73
C GLY A 141 -23.01 -16.05 -2.90
N GLY A 142 -23.33 -15.86 -1.61
CA GLY A 142 -22.52 -15.12 -0.64
C GLY A 142 -21.37 -15.92 -0.04
N TRP A 143 -20.78 -15.38 1.03
CA TRP A 143 -19.77 -16.03 1.85
C TRP A 143 -20.09 -15.90 3.33
N THR A 144 -19.70 -16.89 4.10
CA THR A 144 -19.71 -16.83 5.56
C THR A 144 -18.26 -16.93 6.05
N LEU A 145 -17.91 -16.03 6.95
CA LEU A 145 -16.57 -15.84 7.47
C LEU A 145 -16.60 -15.99 9.00
N VAL A 146 -15.67 -16.77 9.53
CA VAL A 146 -15.46 -16.87 10.97
C VAL A 146 -14.33 -15.92 11.36
N LEU A 147 -14.61 -14.99 12.24
CA LEU A 147 -13.60 -14.12 12.83
C LEU A 147 -13.09 -14.75 14.12
N ARG A 148 -11.76 -14.88 14.24
CA ARG A 148 -11.13 -15.27 15.49
C ARG A 148 -10.50 -14.05 16.15
N ALA A 149 -11.01 -13.68 17.32
CA ALA A 149 -10.32 -12.74 18.19
C ALA A 149 -8.97 -13.32 18.65
N GLY A 150 -7.92 -12.54 18.49
CA GLY A 150 -6.59 -12.78 19.03
C GLY A 150 -6.63 -12.61 20.54
N THR A 151 -5.90 -13.46 21.23
CA THR A 151 -5.70 -13.34 22.68
C THR A 151 -4.75 -12.17 22.95
N SER A 152 -5.28 -10.98 23.24
CA SER A 152 -4.44 -9.89 23.80
C SER A 152 -4.01 -10.23 25.23
N PRO A 153 -2.81 -9.81 25.69
CA PRO A 153 -2.47 -9.88 27.10
C PRO A 153 -3.48 -9.06 27.92
N VAL A 154 -3.93 -9.63 29.04
CA VAL A 154 -4.91 -9.10 29.99
C VAL A 154 -4.72 -7.59 30.25
N GLY A 155 -5.75 -6.79 29.95
CA GLY A 155 -5.78 -5.37 30.32
C GLY A 155 -6.96 -4.57 29.74
N SER A 156 -7.43 -4.91 28.55
CA SER A 156 -8.63 -4.31 27.94
C SER A 156 -9.68 -5.40 27.75
N ARG A 157 -10.86 -5.23 28.35
CA ARG A 157 -11.98 -6.20 28.35
C ARG A 157 -12.12 -6.83 26.95
N PRO A 158 -11.91 -8.16 26.80
CA PRO A 158 -12.20 -8.82 25.54
C PRO A 158 -13.73 -8.94 25.45
N GLY A 159 -14.33 -8.16 24.55
CA GLY A 159 -15.62 -8.53 23.99
C GLY A 159 -15.39 -9.79 23.18
N GLY A 160 -15.62 -10.96 23.79
CA GLY A 160 -15.57 -12.25 23.12
C GLY A 160 -16.72 -12.34 22.12
N ALA A 161 -16.56 -11.71 20.96
CA ALA A 161 -17.43 -11.91 19.82
C ALA A 161 -16.77 -12.95 18.91
N SER A 162 -17.12 -14.23 19.10
CA SER A 162 -17.04 -15.19 18.00
C SER A 162 -18.17 -14.85 17.03
N GLY A 163 -18.01 -13.75 16.28
CA GLY A 163 -18.95 -13.33 15.26
C GLY A 163 -18.75 -14.17 14.01
N SER A 164 -19.81 -14.82 13.55
CA SER A 164 -19.88 -15.37 12.20
C SER A 164 -20.45 -14.27 11.32
N GLY A 165 -19.58 -13.53 10.63
CA GLY A 165 -20.01 -12.53 9.67
C GLY A 165 -20.41 -13.21 8.36
N SER A 166 -21.59 -12.90 7.83
CA SER A 166 -21.98 -13.32 6.48
C SER A 166 -21.88 -12.12 5.53
N VAL A 167 -21.27 -12.30 4.38
CA VAL A 167 -21.22 -11.32 3.30
C VAL A 167 -22.02 -11.87 2.12
N SER A 168 -23.19 -11.30 1.87
CA SER A 168 -23.98 -11.58 0.68
C SER A 168 -23.58 -10.60 -0.42
N GLY A 169 -22.50 -10.90 -1.15
CA GLY A 169 -22.08 -10.14 -2.31
C GLY A 169 -22.59 -10.78 -3.61
N GLY A 170 -23.51 -10.13 -4.32
CA GLY A 170 -23.81 -10.47 -5.72
C GLY A 170 -22.61 -10.17 -6.64
N PRO A 171 -22.52 -10.78 -7.83
CA PRO A 171 -21.40 -10.56 -8.74
C PRO A 171 -21.27 -9.08 -9.09
N MET A 172 -20.06 -8.54 -8.98
CA MET A 172 -19.73 -7.20 -9.45
C MET A 172 -19.81 -7.20 -10.98
N SER A 173 -20.95 -6.80 -11.54
CA SER A 173 -21.10 -6.60 -12.98
C SER A 173 -20.29 -5.36 -13.39
N GLY A 174 -19.07 -5.58 -13.86
CA GLY A 174 -18.34 -4.56 -14.61
C GLY A 174 -18.99 -4.31 -15.98
N PRO A 175 -18.79 -3.13 -16.60
CA PRO A 175 -19.24 -2.89 -17.96
C PRO A 175 -18.56 -3.88 -18.92
N GLY A 176 -19.38 -4.60 -19.68
CA GLY A 176 -18.95 -5.62 -20.62
C GLY A 176 -18.04 -5.05 -21.71
N GLY A 177 -16.82 -5.59 -21.78
CA GLY A 177 -15.95 -5.51 -22.94
C GLY A 177 -15.80 -6.92 -23.50
N GLU A 178 -16.43 -7.16 -24.65
CA GLU A 178 -16.45 -8.43 -25.35
C GLU A 178 -15.04 -8.83 -25.79
N ALA A 179 -14.60 -10.00 -25.35
CA ALA A 179 -13.39 -10.65 -25.84
C ALA A 179 -13.76 -11.43 -27.11
N GLU A 180 -13.52 -10.85 -28.28
CA GLU A 180 -13.57 -11.59 -29.53
C GLU A 180 -12.20 -12.21 -29.84
N SER A 181 -12.15 -13.54 -29.74
CA SER A 181 -11.08 -14.38 -30.23
C SER A 181 -11.26 -14.62 -31.74
N GLY A 182 -10.45 -13.97 -32.57
CA GLY A 182 -10.37 -14.20 -34.01
C GLY A 182 -9.01 -14.75 -34.41
N SER A 183 -8.93 -16.05 -34.66
CA SER A 183 -7.79 -16.71 -35.31
C SER A 183 -8.01 -16.75 -36.82
N SER A 184 -7.14 -16.13 -37.60
CA SER A 184 -6.94 -16.48 -39.02
C SER A 184 -5.58 -15.97 -39.49
N GLY A 185 -4.78 -16.87 -40.04
CA GLY A 185 -3.38 -16.62 -40.37
C GLY A 185 -3.11 -16.07 -41.77
N GLY A 186 -1.81 -16.01 -42.07
CA GLY A 186 -1.28 -16.17 -43.42
C GLY A 186 -0.71 -14.93 -44.09
N SER A 187 0.61 -14.98 -44.32
CA SER A 187 1.32 -14.52 -45.53
C SER A 187 2.04 -13.17 -45.49
N GLY A 188 3.37 -13.24 -45.35
CA GLY A 188 4.27 -13.00 -46.50
C GLY A 188 4.90 -11.62 -46.68
N SER A 189 6.21 -11.66 -46.99
CA SER A 189 7.13 -10.59 -47.44
C SER A 189 7.58 -9.59 -46.36
N GLY A 190 8.84 -9.21 -46.19
CA GLY A 190 10.05 -9.34 -47.01
C GLY A 190 10.95 -8.14 -46.69
N SER A 191 12.27 -8.28 -46.91
CA SER A 191 13.32 -7.23 -46.85
C SER A 191 13.85 -6.85 -45.45
N SER A 192 15.12 -6.53 -45.21
CA SER A 192 16.45 -6.87 -45.73
C SER A 192 17.41 -5.86 -45.09
N GLY A 193 18.61 -6.29 -44.67
CA GLY A 193 19.75 -5.41 -44.35
C GLY A 193 19.74 -4.79 -42.94
N GLY A 194 20.85 -4.64 -42.25
CA GLY A 194 22.24 -4.88 -42.59
C GLY A 194 23.11 -4.75 -41.34
N SER A 195 24.18 -5.52 -41.33
CA SER A 195 25.28 -5.53 -40.37
C SER A 195 26.10 -4.24 -40.40
N GLY A 196 26.64 -3.85 -39.25
CA GLY A 196 27.64 -2.79 -39.14
C GLY A 196 28.38 -2.86 -37.80
N SER A 197 29.66 -3.19 -37.85
CA SER A 197 30.58 -3.39 -36.73
C SER A 197 31.48 -2.16 -36.49
N GLY A 198 31.63 -1.75 -35.22
CA GLY A 198 32.81 -1.09 -34.57
C GLY A 198 33.32 0.28 -35.08
N PRO A 199 34.42 0.83 -34.51
CA PRO A 199 34.82 0.89 -33.09
C PRO A 199 35.35 2.29 -32.64
N ASP A 200 35.74 2.38 -31.35
CA ASP A 200 36.79 3.25 -30.73
C ASP A 200 36.64 4.77 -30.51
N GLY A 201 37.17 5.19 -29.35
CA GLY A 201 37.56 6.56 -28.95
C GLY A 201 36.77 7.07 -27.75
N GLY A 202 37.32 7.42 -26.58
CA GLY A 202 38.68 7.79 -26.21
C GLY A 202 38.64 9.12 -25.43
N SER A 203 39.17 9.13 -24.21
CA SER A 203 39.71 10.28 -23.45
C SER A 203 38.77 11.40 -22.96
N GLY A 204 38.95 11.79 -21.68
CA GLY A 204 38.36 13.01 -21.14
C GLY A 204 38.50 13.19 -19.63
N SER A 205 39.72 13.17 -19.11
CA SER A 205 40.05 13.52 -17.72
C SER A 205 39.61 14.95 -17.38
N GLY A 206 38.92 15.13 -16.24
CA GLY A 206 38.50 16.43 -15.74
C GLY A 206 38.49 16.48 -14.21
N SER A 207 39.67 16.40 -13.60
CA SER A 207 39.87 16.69 -12.17
C SER A 207 39.77 18.20 -11.94
N GLY A 208 38.57 18.66 -11.59
CA GLY A 208 38.30 20.03 -11.13
C GLY A 208 38.62 20.20 -9.64
N SER A 209 39.41 21.21 -9.35
CA SER A 209 40.02 21.57 -8.07
C SER A 209 38.98 22.08 -7.07
N VAL A 210 38.96 21.55 -5.84
CA VAL A 210 38.24 22.18 -4.72
C VAL A 210 39.11 23.27 -4.11
N SER A 211 38.57 24.49 -4.16
CA SER A 211 39.10 25.70 -3.52
C SER A 211 38.31 25.95 -2.25
N GLY A 212 38.99 26.31 -1.16
CA GLY A 212 38.40 27.12 -0.09
C GLY A 212 38.23 26.47 1.27
N SER A 213 39.14 26.78 2.20
CA SER A 213 38.83 26.88 3.62
C SER A 213 39.51 28.13 4.21
N GLY A 214 38.88 29.28 3.96
CA GLY A 214 39.12 30.50 4.73
C GLY A 214 38.29 30.46 6.01
N GLY A 215 38.96 30.58 7.15
CA GLY A 215 38.37 30.43 8.47
C GLY A 215 37.47 31.57 8.94
N ARG A 216 36.88 31.36 10.12
CA ARG A 216 36.47 32.38 11.09
C ARG A 216 36.17 31.70 12.43
N SER A 217 37.14 31.73 13.34
CA SER A 217 36.91 31.57 14.78
C SER A 217 36.83 32.97 15.38
N GLY A 218 35.66 33.34 15.89
CA GLY A 218 35.46 34.52 16.72
C GLY A 218 35.13 34.06 18.13
N SER A 219 36.10 34.19 19.05
CA SER A 219 35.86 34.12 20.49
C SER A 219 36.06 35.53 21.06
N GLY A 220 34.98 36.13 21.52
CA GLY A 220 34.99 37.37 22.27
C GLY A 220 35.52 37.15 23.69
N GLY A 221 36.28 38.13 24.15
CA GLY A 221 36.59 38.42 25.55
C GLY A 221 36.37 39.90 25.78
#